data_AF-A0A6M0F6G2-F1
#
_entry.id   AF-A0A6M0F6G2-F1
#
_cell.length_a   1.000
_cell.length_b   1.000
_cell.length_c   1.000
_cell.angle_alpha   90.00
_cell.angle_beta   90.00
_cell.angle_gamma   90.00
#
_symmetry.space_group_name_H-M   'P 1'
#
loop_
_entity.id
_entity.type
_entity.pdbx_description
1 polymer ?
#
loop_
_entity_poly.entity_id
_entity_poly.type
_entity_poly.pdbx_seq_one_letter_code
_entity_poly.pdbx_strand_id
1 'polypeptide(L)'
;MTTYILASWSLGTLFTVMTLLFILRIVLTWYPQANLNTLPFNLVAWPTEPFLIPLRKLVPAFGGVDITPILWVGIVTLLREFLLGQQGILTMLDHM
;
A
#
# COMPACT_ATOMS: atom_id res chain seq x y z
N MET A 1 22.71 -1.17 14.77
CA MET A 1 22.25 0.18 15.16
C MET A 1 22.08 1.20 14.02
N THR A 2 23.07 1.99 13.58
CA THR A 2 22.79 3.13 12.66
C THR A 2 22.19 2.72 11.31
N THR A 3 22.70 1.66 10.69
CA THR A 3 22.16 1.13 9.42
C THR A 3 20.75 0.56 9.57
N TYR A 4 20.45 -0.09 10.70
CA TYR A 4 19.12 -0.63 11.01
C TYR A 4 18.08 0.50 11.17
N ILE A 5 18.44 1.58 11.87
CA ILE A 5 17.57 2.73 12.05
C ILE A 5 17.24 3.35 10.69
N LEU A 6 18.23 3.59 9.84
CA LEU A 6 17.99 4.17 8.52
C LEU A 6 17.12 3.26 7.63
N ALA A 7 17.36 1.95 7.66
CA ALA A 7 16.56 0.98 6.91
C ALA A 7 15.12 0.90 7.43
N SER A 8 14.92 0.83 8.74
CA SER A 8 13.59 0.73 9.35
C SER A 8 12.76 2.00 9.14
N TRP A 9 13.37 3.18 9.24
CA TRP A 9 12.69 4.45 9.00
C TRP A 9 12.29 4.60 7.53
N SER A 10 13.21 4.34 6.60
CA SER A 10 12.92 4.47 5.16
C SER A 10 11.84 3.48 4.70
N LEU A 11 11.95 2.20 5.07
CA LEU A 11 10.94 1.18 4.75
C LEU A 11 9.62 1.46 5.48
N GLY A 12 9.68 1.90 6.74
CA GLY A 12 8.51 2.25 7.52
C GLY A 12 7.70 3.36 6.87
N THR A 13 8.37 4.44 6.47
CA THR A 13 7.74 5.55 5.73
C THR A 13 7.17 5.07 4.39
N LEU A 14 7.92 4.26 3.63
CA LEU A 14 7.46 3.71 2.35
C LEU A 14 6.15 2.93 2.51
N PHE A 15 6.10 1.97 3.44
CA PHE A 15 4.90 1.16 3.66
C PHE A 15 3.74 2.01 4.17
N THR A 16 3.97 2.94 5.09
CA THR A 16 2.92 3.85 5.59
C THR A 16 2.33 4.70 4.46
N VAL A 17 3.17 5.26 3.59
CA VAL A 17 2.71 6.04 2.43
C VAL A 17 1.92 5.14 1.47
N MET A 18 2.42 3.95 1.14
CA MET A 18 1.71 2.99 0.27
C MET A 18 0.35 2.60 0.85
N THR A 19 0.27 2.27 2.13
CA THR A 19 -1.01 1.97 2.81
C THR A 19 -1.96 3.16 2.70
N LEU A 20 -1.49 4.39 2.95
CA LEU A 20 -2.32 5.58 2.81
C LEU A 20 -2.83 5.76 1.38
N LEU A 21 -1.97 5.59 0.37
CA LEU A 21 -2.38 5.68 -1.03
C LEU A 21 -3.44 4.62 -1.38
N PHE A 22 -3.29 3.38 -0.92
CA PHE A 22 -4.32 2.35 -1.13
C PHE A 22 -5.62 2.68 -0.41
N ILE A 23 -5.58 3.23 0.80
CA ILE A 23 -6.80 3.70 1.50
C ILE A 23 -7.49 4.80 0.71
N LEU A 24 -6.75 5.80 0.23
CA LEU A 24 -7.30 6.85 -0.63
C LEU A 24 -7.86 6.25 -1.93
N ARG A 25 -7.20 5.24 -2.48
CA ARG A 25 -7.65 4.53 -3.67
C ARG A 25 -8.99 3.84 -3.45
N ILE A 26 -9.24 3.23 -2.27
CA ILE A 26 -10.56 2.66 -1.91
C ILE A 26 -11.64 3.75 -1.99
N VAL A 27 -11.38 4.93 -1.43
CA VAL A 27 -12.37 6.02 -1.48
C VAL A 27 -12.61 6.44 -2.93
N LEU A 28 -11.55 6.56 -3.75
CA LEU A 28 -11.68 6.96 -5.15
C LEU A 28 -12.45 5.94 -6.00
N THR A 29 -12.45 4.66 -5.65
CA THR A 29 -13.23 3.66 -6.41
C THR A 29 -14.73 3.78 -6.17
N TRP A 30 -15.16 4.46 -5.10
CA TRP A 30 -16.58 4.78 -4.85
C TRP A 30 -17.08 5.95 -5.70
N TYR A 31 -16.18 6.75 -6.27
CA TYR A 31 -16.50 7.91 -7.10
C TYR A 31 -16.02 7.70 -8.55
N PRO A 32 -16.72 6.86 -9.35
CA PRO A 32 -16.30 6.55 -10.72
C PRO A 32 -16.27 7.77 -11.66
N GLN A 33 -16.93 8.87 -11.28
CA GLN A 33 -16.93 10.14 -12.01
C GLN A 33 -15.62 10.94 -11.82
N ALA A 34 -14.78 10.58 -10.83
CA ALA A 34 -13.53 11.26 -10.56
C ALA A 34 -12.49 10.94 -11.64
N ASN A 35 -11.90 11.98 -12.25
CA ASN A 35 -10.85 11.79 -13.26
C ASN A 35 -9.50 11.52 -12.60
N LEU A 36 -9.13 10.23 -12.58
CA LEU A 36 -7.90 9.73 -11.95
C LEU A 36 -6.59 10.22 -12.59
N ASN A 37 -6.65 10.82 -13.78
CA ASN A 37 -5.47 11.37 -14.47
C ASN A 37 -5.29 12.88 -14.22
N THR A 38 -6.14 13.49 -13.39
CA THR A 38 -6.07 14.91 -13.05
C THR A 38 -5.61 15.12 -11.61
N LEU A 39 -4.93 16.24 -11.34
CA LEU A 39 -4.58 16.63 -9.97
C LEU A 39 -5.86 16.93 -9.17
N PRO A 40 -5.95 16.48 -7.90
CA PRO A 40 -4.93 15.77 -7.12
C PRO A 40 -4.99 14.23 -7.23
N PHE A 41 -5.96 13.66 -7.93
CA PHE A 41 -6.26 12.22 -7.93
C PHE A 41 -5.15 11.36 -8.55
N ASN A 42 -4.42 11.89 -9.53
CA ASN A 42 -3.29 11.21 -10.17
C ASN A 42 -2.15 10.90 -9.19
N LEU A 43 -1.96 11.69 -8.13
CA LEU A 43 -0.97 11.44 -7.08
C LEU A 43 -1.25 10.13 -6.32
N VAL A 44 -2.52 9.71 -6.26
CA VAL A 44 -2.94 8.45 -5.65
C VAL A 44 -3.01 7.35 -6.71
N ALA A 45 -3.58 7.65 -7.88
CA ALA A 45 -3.81 6.66 -8.91
C ALA A 45 -2.50 6.12 -9.51
N TRP A 46 -1.57 6.99 -9.92
CA TRP A 46 -0.36 6.54 -10.62
C TRP A 46 0.56 5.63 -9.80
N PRO A 47 0.85 5.89 -8.51
CA PRO A 47 1.70 5.00 -7.73
C PRO A 47 1.03 3.66 -7.39
N THR A 48 -0.30 3.63 -7.27
CA THR A 48 -1.03 2.41 -6.88
C THR A 48 -1.37 1.52 -8.07
N GLU A 49 -1.60 2.09 -9.25
CA GLU A 49 -2.11 1.38 -10.43
C GLU A 49 -1.27 0.17 -10.89
N PRO A 50 0.09 0.23 -10.92
CA PRO A 50 0.92 -0.92 -11.31
C PRO A 50 0.68 -2.16 -10.45
N PHE A 51 0.29 -1.98 -9.18
CA PHE A 51 -0.03 -3.06 -8.25
C PHE A 51 -1.46 -3.57 -8.42
N LEU A 52 -2.41 -2.69 -8.78
CA LEU A 52 -3.82 -3.03 -8.93
C LEU A 52 -4.10 -3.81 -10.22
N ILE A 53 -3.47 -3.43 -11.34
CA ILE A 53 -3.65 -4.08 -12.66
C ILE A 53 -3.54 -5.62 -12.60
N PRO A 54 -2.47 -6.22 -12.04
CA PRO A 54 -2.36 -7.67 -11.99
C PRO A 54 -3.44 -8.29 -11.10
N LEU A 55 -3.78 -7.67 -9.98
CA LEU A 55 -4.75 -8.22 -9.04
C LEU A 55 -6.19 -8.17 -9.59
N ARG A 56 -6.54 -7.13 -10.37
CA ARG A 56 -7.85 -7.02 -11.03
C ARG A 56 -8.11 -8.12 -12.05
N LYS A 57 -7.07 -8.78 -12.56
CA LYS A 57 -7.22 -9.95 -13.45
C LYS A 57 -7.69 -11.19 -12.69
N LEU A 58 -7.42 -11.27 -11.39
CA LEU A 58 -7.74 -12.40 -10.53
C LEU A 58 -9.01 -12.14 -9.71
N VAL A 59 -9.19 -10.90 -9.27
CA VAL A 59 -10.28 -10.49 -8.38
C VAL A 59 -11.20 -9.54 -9.16
N PRO A 60 -12.41 -10.00 -9.53
CA PRO A 60 -13.36 -9.15 -10.23
C PRO A 60 -13.84 -8.01 -9.33
N ALA A 61 -14.26 -6.90 -9.95
CA ALA A 61 -14.91 -5.81 -9.22
C ALA A 61 -16.23 -6.30 -8.61
N PHE A 62 -16.51 -5.85 -7.38
CA PHE A 62 -17.73 -6.21 -6.68
C PHE A 62 -18.69 -5.03 -6.67
N GLY A 63 -19.91 -5.23 -7.19
CA GLY A 63 -20.90 -4.15 -7.28
C GLY A 63 -20.44 -2.93 -8.11
N GLY A 64 -19.55 -3.14 -9.09
CA GLY A 64 -18.97 -2.06 -9.90
C GLY A 64 -17.84 -1.28 -9.21
N VAL A 65 -17.45 -1.66 -7.99
CA VAL A 65 -16.36 -1.06 -7.23
C VAL A 65 -15.14 -1.97 -7.25
N ASP A 66 -13.97 -1.39 -7.50
CA ASP A 66 -12.70 -2.09 -7.42
C ASP A 66 -12.31 -2.34 -5.95
N ILE A 67 -12.30 -3.62 -5.55
CA ILE A 67 -11.95 -4.08 -4.20
C ILE A 67 -10.45 -4.40 -4.06
N THR A 68 -9.69 -4.40 -5.15
CA THR A 68 -8.26 -4.76 -5.12
C THR A 68 -7.40 -3.85 -4.24
N PRO A 69 -7.68 -2.52 -4.08
CA PRO A 69 -6.94 -1.70 -3.13
C PRO A 69 -7.08 -2.15 -1.68
N ILE A 70 -8.22 -2.73 -1.29
CA ILE A 70 -8.46 -3.27 0.06
C ILE A 70 -7.51 -4.44 0.33
N LEU A 71 -7.38 -5.33 -0.64
CA LEU A 71 -6.45 -6.47 -0.55
C LEU A 71 -5.00 -5.98 -0.42
N TRP A 72 -4.63 -4.95 -1.18
CA TRP A 72 -3.31 -4.34 -1.07
C TRP A 72 -3.05 -3.64 0.25
N VAL A 73 -4.06 -3.04 0.90
CA VAL A 73 -3.92 -2.57 2.29
C VAL A 73 -3.49 -3.73 3.18
N GLY A 74 -4.19 -4.87 3.11
CA GLY A 74 -3.85 -6.07 3.91
C GLY A 74 -2.46 -6.62 3.60
N ILE A 75 -2.08 -6.71 2.33
CA ILE A 75 -0.75 -7.22 1.91
C ILE A 75 0.36 -6.28 2.41
N VAL A 76 0.24 -4.97 2.21
CA VAL A 76 1.27 -4.00 2.59
C VAL A 76 1.41 -3.91 4.11
N THR A 77 0.31 -3.91 4.87
CA THR A 77 0.39 -3.88 6.33
C THR A 77 0.95 -5.17 6.90
N LEU A 78 0.62 -6.32 6.32
CA LEU A 78 1.23 -7.60 6.69
C LEU A 78 2.73 -7.60 6.43
N LEU A 79 3.17 -7.14 5.25
CA LEU A 79 4.59 -7.03 4.91
C LEU A 79 5.33 -6.07 5.86
N ARG A 80 4.70 -4.94 6.21
CA ARG A 80 5.24 -3.99 7.18
C ARG A 80 5.44 -4.65 8.55
N GLU A 81 4.44 -5.37 9.06
CA GLU A 81 4.53 -6.04 10.36
C GLU A 81 5.57 -7.17 10.34
N PHE A 82 5.59 -7.95 9.26
CA PHE A 82 6.56 -9.04 9.11
C PHE A 82 8.02 -8.55 9.05
N LEU A 83 8.27 -7.39 8.44
CA LEU A 83 9.61 -6.84 8.31
C LEU A 83 10.03 -5.94 9.49
N LEU A 84 9.14 -5.06 9.93
CA LEU A 84 9.42 -3.95 10.85
C LEU A 84 8.63 -4.01 12.16
N GLY A 85 7.76 -5.01 12.33
CA GLY A 85 6.97 -5.20 13.53
C GLY A 85 7.81 -5.51 14.76
N GLN A 86 7.13 -5.68 15.90
CA GLN A 86 7.80 -6.01 17.16
C GLN A 86 8.55 -7.36 17.08
N GLN A 87 7.98 -8.32 16.36
CA GLN A 87 8.60 -9.61 16.03
C GLN A 87 9.12 -9.64 14.58
N GLY A 88 9.25 -8.47 13.94
CA GLY A 88 9.65 -8.36 12.55
C GLY A 88 11.10 -8.77 12.33
N ILE A 89 11.41 -9.30 11.15
CA ILE A 89 12.75 -9.83 10.82
C ILE A 89 13.84 -8.79 11.09
N LEU A 90 13.65 -7.55 10.65
CA LEU A 90 14.69 -6.52 10.81
C LEU A 90 14.88 -6.15 12.28
N THR A 91 13.80 -6.14 13.06
CA THR A 91 13.84 -5.89 14.51
C THR A 91 14.57 -7.01 15.22
N MET A 92 14.27 -8.27 14.90
CA MET A 92 14.97 -9.43 15.49
C MET A 92 16.46 -9.41 15.18
N LEU A 93 16.84 -9.12 13.93
CA LEU A 93 18.24 -9.07 13.50
C LEU A 93 19.07 -7.99 14.21
N ASP A 94 18.47 -6.87 14.63
CA ASP A 94 19.19 -5.83 15.38
C ASP A 94 19.42 -6.20 16.85
N HIS A 95 18.64 -7.15 17.39
CA HIS A 95 18.76 -7.64 18.77
C HIS A 95 19.60 -8.92 18.90
N MET A 96 20.11 -9.46 17.78
CA MET A 96 21.07 -10.59 17.75
C MET A 96 22.51 -10.09 17.88
#